data_AF-A0AAJ0DH69-F1
#
_entry.id   AF-A0AAJ0DH69-F1
#
_cell.length_a   1.000
_cell.length_b   1.000
_cell.length_c   1.000
_cell.angle_alpha   90.00
_cell.angle_beta   90.00
_cell.angle_gamma   90.00
#
_symmetry.space_group_name_H-M   'P 1'
#
loop_
_entity.id
_entity.type
_entity.pdbx_description
1 polymer ?
#
loop_
_entity_poly.entity_id
_entity_poly.type
_entity_poly.pdbx_seq_one_letter_code
_entity_poly.pdbx_strand_id
1 'polypeptide(L)'
;MSFLLELPTELIAHTVRLTSPQDFESFVLSCKTIHAAADKLIDKHNLYKRRYRHLAYNDTLHCELELLHLLASDPVVAEYVRTAALSRCQVAHDGMLPSEKWPALLNDPDGVGSIRRLVRESSSLAVANLDTNEWMQGIEDEHKTADSAYH
;
A
#
# COMPACT_ATOMS: atom_id res chain seq x y z
N MET A 1 -20.05 -2.01 34.03
CA MET A 1 -20.52 -0.97 33.10
C MET A 1 -19.38 -0.67 32.15
N SER A 2 -19.60 -0.92 30.86
CA SER A 2 -18.57 -0.75 29.83
C SER A 2 -18.59 0.70 29.38
N PHE A 3 -17.72 1.54 29.96
CA PHE A 3 -17.55 2.97 29.66
C PHE A 3 -17.54 3.30 28.15
N LEU A 4 -17.07 2.36 27.34
CA LEU A 4 -16.98 2.47 25.88
C LEU A 4 -18.35 2.56 25.19
N LEU A 5 -19.41 1.97 25.77
CA LEU A 5 -20.77 1.98 25.19
C LEU A 5 -21.57 3.25 25.52
N GLU A 6 -21.07 4.08 26.43
CA GLU A 6 -21.67 5.36 26.81
C GLU A 6 -21.12 6.52 25.95
N LEU A 7 -20.12 6.24 25.11
CA LEU A 7 -19.54 7.21 24.19
C LEU A 7 -20.45 7.47 22.98
N PRO A 8 -20.43 8.68 22.42
CA PRO A 8 -21.01 8.97 21.10
C PRO A 8 -20.46 8.02 20.02
N THR A 9 -21.33 7.67 19.06
CA THR A 9 -21.03 6.74 17.97
C THR A 9 -19.77 7.14 17.18
N GLU A 10 -19.49 8.44 17.06
CA GLU A 10 -18.29 8.98 16.40
C GLU A 10 -17.00 8.59 17.12
N LEU A 11 -17.01 8.64 18.46
CA LEU A 11 -15.86 8.25 19.27
C LEU A 11 -15.68 6.74 19.27
N ILE A 12 -16.77 5.98 19.30
CA ILE A 12 -16.72 4.52 19.12
C ILE A 12 -16.10 4.19 17.75
N ALA A 13 -16.59 4.79 16.67
CA ALA A 13 -16.03 4.59 15.33
C ALA A 13 -14.56 5.02 15.24
N HIS A 14 -14.15 6.07 15.95
CA HIS A 14 -12.75 6.47 16.02
C HIS A 14 -11.88 5.41 16.71
N THR A 15 -12.32 4.87 17.86
CA THR A 15 -11.60 3.77 18.53
C THR A 15 -11.50 2.53 17.66
N VAL A 16 -12.58 2.18 16.93
CA VAL A 16 -12.57 1.08 15.97
C VAL A 16 -11.51 1.29 14.89
N ARG A 17 -11.35 2.50 14.35
CA ARG A 17 -10.30 2.79 13.35
C ARG A 17 -8.89 2.53 13.88
N LEU A 18 -8.64 2.83 15.16
CA LEU A 18 -7.33 2.63 15.78
C LEU A 18 -6.97 1.15 15.97
N THR A 19 -7.95 0.24 15.90
CA THR A 19 -7.72 -1.21 16.00
C THR A 19 -7.44 -1.88 14.64
N SER A 20 -7.55 -1.13 13.54
CA SER A 20 -7.30 -1.66 12.20
C SER A 20 -5.79 -1.74 11.92
N PRO A 21 -5.29 -2.85 11.31
CA PRO A 21 -6.02 -4.05 10.92
C PRO A 21 -5.96 -5.23 11.90
N GLN A 22 -4.98 -5.30 12.82
CA GLN A 22 -4.75 -6.51 13.65
C GLN A 22 -5.96 -6.91 14.50
N ASP A 23 -6.56 -5.97 15.23
CA ASP A 23 -7.57 -6.27 16.27
C ASP A 23 -8.99 -5.87 15.87
N PHE A 24 -9.17 -5.38 14.65
CA PHE A 24 -10.42 -4.83 14.14
C PHE A 24 -11.59 -5.82 14.26
N GLU A 25 -11.41 -7.04 13.74
CA GLU A 25 -12.48 -8.06 13.73
C GLU A 25 -12.88 -8.45 15.15
N SER A 26 -11.90 -8.72 16.01
CA SER A 26 -12.11 -9.06 17.42
C SER A 26 -12.87 -7.94 18.16
N PHE A 27 -12.51 -6.69 17.91
CA PHE A 27 -13.11 -5.54 18.58
C PHE A 27 -14.54 -5.27 18.10
N VAL A 28 -14.76 -5.27 16.78
CA VAL A 28 -16.08 -5.02 16.19
C VAL A 28 -17.10 -6.10 16.56
N LEU A 29 -16.67 -7.35 16.68
CA LEU A 29 -17.53 -8.48 17.05
C LEU A 29 -17.83 -8.56 18.56
N SER A 30 -17.19 -7.73 19.39
CA SER A 30 -17.37 -7.78 20.85
C SER A 30 -18.77 -7.33 21.32
N CYS A 31 -19.43 -6.44 20.58
CA CYS A 31 -20.75 -5.89 20.96
C CYS A 31 -21.54 -5.38 19.75
N LYS A 32 -22.87 -5.56 19.77
CA LYS A 32 -23.79 -5.09 18.72
C LYS A 32 -23.72 -3.57 18.49
N THR A 33 -23.53 -2.77 19.53
CA THR A 33 -23.43 -1.30 19.42
C THR A 33 -22.17 -0.89 18.65
N ILE A 34 -21.03 -1.53 18.96
CA ILE A 34 -19.76 -1.29 18.26
C ILE A 34 -19.87 -1.76 16.82
N HIS A 35 -20.46 -2.94 16.60
CA HIS A 35 -20.72 -3.45 15.26
C HIS A 35 -21.56 -2.49 14.42
N ALA A 36 -22.66 -1.96 14.97
CA ALA A 36 -23.51 -1.00 14.27
C ALA A 36 -22.79 0.33 13.99
N ALA A 37 -21.97 0.82 14.92
CA ALA A 37 -21.16 2.02 14.75
C ALA A 37 -20.05 1.84 13.69
N ALA A 38 -19.59 0.61 13.49
CA ALA A 38 -18.47 0.26 12.62
C ALA A 38 -18.89 -0.12 11.18
N ASP A 39 -20.18 -0.11 10.82
CA ASP A 39 -20.69 -0.69 9.57
C ASP A 39 -19.89 -0.27 8.32
N LYS A 40 -19.70 1.04 8.11
CA LYS A 40 -18.90 1.57 6.99
C LYS A 40 -17.40 1.20 7.08
N LEU A 41 -16.89 1.01 8.28
CA LEU A 41 -15.50 0.60 8.51
C LEU A 41 -15.31 -0.88 8.24
N ILE A 42 -16.32 -1.71 8.48
CA ILE A 42 -16.32 -3.14 8.16
C ILE A 42 -16.20 -3.31 6.65
N ASP A 43 -16.98 -2.56 5.87
CA ASP A 43 -16.88 -2.58 4.40
C ASP A 43 -15.49 -2.20 3.92
N LYS A 44 -14.93 -1.11 4.47
CA LYS A 44 -13.55 -0.68 4.15
C LYS A 44 -12.53 -1.76 4.53
N HIS A 45 -12.62 -2.32 5.74
CA HIS A 45 -11.72 -3.37 6.21
C HIS A 45 -11.77 -4.61 5.31
N ASN A 46 -12.98 -5.06 4.95
CA ASN A 46 -13.17 -6.21 4.07
C ASN A 46 -12.64 -5.95 2.66
N LEU A 47 -12.82 -4.73 2.13
CA LEU A 47 -12.26 -4.34 0.84
C LEU A 47 -10.74 -4.40 0.86
N TYR A 48 -10.09 -3.82 1.88
CA TYR A 48 -8.64 -3.81 2.02
C TYR A 48 -8.09 -5.23 2.22
N LYS A 49 -8.71 -6.02 3.09
CA LYS A 49 -8.35 -7.42 3.31
C LYS A 49 -8.52 -8.27 2.06
N ARG A 50 -9.55 -8.03 1.24
CA ARG A 50 -9.73 -8.77 -0.02
C ARG A 50 -8.69 -8.36 -1.06
N ARG A 51 -8.40 -7.07 -1.18
CA ARG A 51 -7.56 -6.54 -2.26
C ARG A 51 -6.07 -6.65 -2.00
N TYR A 52 -5.63 -6.51 -0.75
CA TYR A 52 -4.20 -6.37 -0.43
C TYR A 52 -3.61 -7.55 0.36
N ARG A 53 -4.42 -8.52 0.80
CA ARG A 53 -3.92 -9.68 1.57
C ARG A 53 -2.88 -10.50 0.83
N HIS A 54 -3.06 -10.67 -0.47
CA HIS A 54 -2.15 -11.38 -1.35
C HIS A 54 -1.79 -10.45 -2.51
N LEU A 55 -0.58 -9.90 -2.46
CA LEU A 55 -0.12 -8.90 -3.42
C LEU A 55 0.86 -9.54 -4.42
N ALA A 56 0.67 -9.29 -5.71
CA ALA A 56 1.50 -9.87 -6.78
C ALA A 56 1.63 -8.91 -7.98
N TYR A 57 2.79 -8.95 -8.65
CA TYR A 57 3.12 -8.09 -9.81
C TYR A 57 2.38 -8.41 -11.13
N ASN A 58 1.34 -9.24 -11.11
CA ASN A 58 0.56 -9.64 -12.30
C ASN A 58 -0.95 -9.46 -12.18
N ASP A 59 -1.41 -9.05 -10.99
CA ASP A 59 -2.85 -8.97 -10.69
C ASP A 59 -3.24 -7.52 -10.39
N THR A 60 -2.54 -6.91 -9.44
CA THR A 60 -2.91 -5.58 -8.92
C THR A 60 -1.87 -4.50 -9.20
N LEU A 61 -0.63 -4.89 -9.44
CA LEU A 61 0.53 -4.02 -9.62
C LEU A 61 1.36 -4.59 -10.76
N HIS A 62 2.07 -3.75 -11.51
CA HIS A 62 2.87 -4.16 -12.66
C HIS A 62 4.37 -4.03 -12.40
N CYS A 63 4.77 -3.21 -11.42
CA CYS A 63 6.16 -2.99 -11.06
C CYS A 63 6.34 -2.57 -9.60
N GLU A 64 7.59 -2.55 -9.17
CA GLU A 64 8.08 -2.13 -7.87
C GLU A 64 7.63 -0.70 -7.51
N LEU A 65 7.59 0.20 -8.49
CA LEU A 65 7.27 1.61 -8.25
C LEU A 65 5.77 1.85 -8.04
N GLU A 66 4.89 1.10 -8.69
CA GLU A 66 3.45 1.14 -8.38
C GLU A 66 3.19 0.69 -6.93
N LEU A 67 3.95 -0.30 -6.44
CA LEU A 67 3.90 -0.71 -5.03
C LEU A 67 4.37 0.42 -4.10
N LEU A 68 5.52 1.03 -4.40
CA LEU A 68 6.07 2.11 -3.58
C LEU A 68 5.13 3.32 -3.55
N HIS A 69 4.52 3.67 -4.68
CA HIS A 69 3.52 4.72 -4.75
C HIS A 69 2.31 4.39 -3.88
N LEU A 70 1.75 3.18 -4.01
CA LEU A 70 0.64 2.71 -3.18
C LEU A 70 0.93 2.83 -1.68
N LEU A 71 2.12 2.40 -1.26
CA LEU A 71 2.54 2.47 0.14
C LEU A 71 2.81 3.91 0.62
N ALA A 72 3.32 4.77 -0.26
CA ALA A 72 3.52 6.18 0.06
C ALA A 72 2.19 6.93 0.23
N SER A 73 1.18 6.60 -0.58
CA SER A 73 -0.14 7.23 -0.55
C SER A 73 -1.06 6.67 0.56
N ASP A 74 -1.00 5.37 0.83
CA ASP A 74 -1.81 4.72 1.86
C ASP A 74 -0.97 3.68 2.64
N PRO A 75 -0.20 4.12 3.65
CA PRO A 75 0.71 3.24 4.39
C PRO A 75 -0.02 2.13 5.16
N VAL A 76 -1.31 2.31 5.45
CA VAL A 76 -2.13 1.28 6.11
C VAL A 76 -2.23 0.01 5.25
N VAL A 77 -2.08 0.11 3.93
CA VAL A 77 -2.08 -1.05 3.02
C VAL A 77 -1.01 -2.07 3.42
N ALA A 78 0.17 -1.63 3.85
CA ALA A 78 1.26 -2.53 4.26
C ALA A 78 0.81 -3.52 5.34
N GLU A 79 0.04 -3.04 6.32
CA GLU A 79 -0.46 -3.85 7.44
C GLU A 79 -1.51 -4.89 7.02
N TYR A 80 -2.13 -4.73 5.85
CA TYR A 80 -3.04 -5.72 5.28
C TYR A 80 -2.33 -6.81 4.46
N VAL A 81 -1.09 -6.58 4.02
CA VAL A 81 -0.33 -7.54 3.19
C VAL A 81 0.13 -8.71 4.05
N ARG A 82 -0.29 -9.93 3.69
CA ARG A 82 0.18 -11.17 4.34
C ARG A 82 1.22 -11.91 3.53
N THR A 83 1.09 -11.86 2.21
CA THR A 83 2.04 -12.47 1.29
C THR A 83 2.27 -11.53 0.11
N ALA A 84 3.52 -11.35 -0.28
CA ALA A 84 3.91 -10.53 -1.42
C ALA A 84 4.74 -11.37 -2.39
N ALA A 85 4.19 -11.64 -3.57
CA ALA A 85 4.90 -12.27 -4.69
C ALA A 85 5.50 -11.16 -5.57
N LEU A 86 6.66 -10.67 -5.15
CA LEU A 86 7.39 -9.56 -5.79
C LEU A 86 8.44 -10.04 -6.79
N SER A 87 8.32 -11.27 -7.28
CA SER A 87 9.23 -11.79 -8.30
C SER A 87 9.05 -10.97 -9.56
N ARG A 88 10.13 -10.30 -10.00
CA ARG A 88 10.16 -9.45 -11.18
C ARG A 88 9.56 -10.23 -12.34
N CYS A 89 8.46 -9.74 -12.89
CA CYS A 89 7.76 -10.52 -13.87
C CYS A 89 8.57 -10.52 -15.16
N GLN A 90 9.02 -11.70 -15.58
CA GLN A 90 9.80 -11.89 -16.81
C GLN A 90 8.95 -11.73 -18.08
N VAL A 91 7.80 -11.06 -18.02
CA VAL A 91 6.89 -10.82 -19.15
C VAL A 91 7.41 -9.71 -20.08
N ALA A 92 8.72 -9.60 -20.25
CA ALA A 92 9.30 -8.82 -21.34
C ALA A 92 9.29 -9.58 -22.68
N HIS A 93 8.73 -10.80 -22.74
CA HIS A 93 8.75 -11.61 -23.97
C HIS A 93 7.40 -11.80 -24.65
N ASP A 94 6.28 -11.39 -24.07
CA ASP A 94 4.96 -11.65 -24.68
C ASP A 94 4.02 -10.43 -24.57
N GLY A 95 4.38 -9.35 -25.24
CA GLY A 95 3.46 -8.31 -25.74
C GLY A 95 2.61 -7.54 -24.72
N MET A 96 2.75 -7.76 -23.41
CA MET A 96 2.04 -7.01 -22.38
C MET A 96 2.73 -5.64 -22.26
N LEU A 97 2.10 -4.60 -22.81
CA LEU A 97 2.59 -3.23 -22.77
C LEU A 97 2.93 -2.82 -21.31
N PRO A 98 3.96 -1.99 -21.08
CA PRO A 98 4.11 -1.29 -19.82
C PRO A 98 2.77 -0.63 -19.49
N SER A 99 2.30 -0.78 -18.26
CA SER A 99 1.11 -0.07 -17.77
C SER A 99 1.21 1.39 -18.20
N GLU A 100 0.27 1.89 -19.02
CA GLU A 100 0.23 3.30 -19.49
C GLU A 100 0.26 4.30 -18.32
N LYS A 101 -0.01 3.82 -17.10
CA LYS A 101 0.04 4.59 -15.86
C LYS A 101 1.46 4.93 -15.39
N TRP A 102 2.47 4.18 -15.83
CA TRP A 102 3.86 4.41 -15.40
C TRP A 102 4.43 5.76 -15.88
N PRO A 103 4.36 6.09 -17.19
CA PRO A 103 4.75 7.42 -17.65
C PRO A 103 3.97 8.53 -16.93
N ALA A 104 2.70 8.32 -16.61
CA ALA A 104 1.89 9.29 -15.89
C ALA A 104 2.34 9.50 -14.43
N LEU A 105 2.74 8.44 -13.72
CA LEU A 105 3.22 8.50 -12.34
C LEU A 105 4.59 9.18 -12.21
N LEU A 106 5.51 8.93 -13.14
CA LEU A 106 6.79 9.65 -13.19
C LEU A 106 6.63 11.14 -13.47
N ASN A 107 5.60 11.48 -14.25
CA ASN A 107 5.26 12.86 -14.58
C ASN A 107 4.43 13.55 -13.48
N ASP A 108 4.01 12.81 -12.44
CA ASP A 108 3.36 13.37 -11.26
C ASP A 108 4.44 13.82 -10.23
N PRO A 109 4.68 15.14 -10.08
CA PRO A 109 5.68 15.64 -9.15
C PRO A 109 5.36 15.26 -7.69
N ASP A 110 4.08 15.11 -7.34
CA ASP A 110 3.66 14.74 -5.99
C ASP A 110 3.82 13.23 -5.75
N GLY A 111 3.60 12.42 -6.78
CA GLY A 111 3.78 10.97 -6.76
C GLY A 111 5.23 10.56 -6.53
N VAL A 112 6.16 11.09 -7.33
CA VAL A 112 7.60 10.81 -7.18
C VAL A 112 8.14 11.41 -5.87
N GLY A 113 7.67 12.60 -5.48
CA GLY A 113 8.03 13.22 -4.20
C GLY A 113 7.67 12.36 -2.99
N SER A 114 6.48 11.74 -3.02
CA SER A 114 6.00 10.86 -1.96
C SER A 114 6.82 9.56 -1.85
N ILE A 115 7.21 8.97 -2.99
CA ILE A 115 8.09 7.79 -3.03
C ILE A 115 9.48 8.14 -2.48
N ARG A 116 10.07 9.24 -2.95
CA ARG A 116 11.40 9.70 -2.47
C ARG A 116 11.40 9.93 -0.96
N ARG A 117 10.31 10.51 -0.44
CA ARG A 117 10.12 10.68 1.00
C ARG A 117 10.07 9.34 1.74
N LEU A 118 9.23 8.40 1.28
CA LEU A 118 9.09 7.06 1.87
C LEU A 118 10.44 6.33 1.94
N VAL A 119 11.20 6.37 0.85
CA VAL A 119 12.50 5.70 0.74
C VAL A 119 13.53 6.34 1.66
N ARG A 120 13.59 7.68 1.70
CA ARG A 120 14.51 8.41 2.59
C ARG A 120 14.21 8.18 4.07
N GLU A 121 12.94 8.05 4.44
CA GLU A 121 12.50 7.83 5.82
C GLU A 121 12.54 6.34 6.23
N SER A 122 12.93 5.44 5.32
CA SER A 122 12.99 4.00 5.58
C SER A 122 14.12 3.63 6.53
N SER A 123 13.76 3.14 7.72
CA SER A 123 14.71 2.59 8.70
C SER A 123 15.45 1.37 8.15
N SER A 124 14.78 0.53 7.36
CA SER A 124 15.37 -0.66 6.77
C SER A 124 16.51 -0.34 5.81
N LEU A 125 16.37 0.70 4.98
CA LEU A 125 17.43 1.14 4.07
C LEU A 125 18.58 1.81 4.82
N ALA A 126 18.27 2.57 5.87
CA ALA A 126 19.28 3.14 6.75
C ALA A 126 20.13 2.06 7.43
N VAL A 127 19.51 0.98 7.93
CA VAL A 127 20.22 -0.17 8.52
C VAL A 127 21.08 -0.91 7.50
N ALA A 128 20.64 -0.97 6.24
CA ALA A 128 21.42 -1.56 5.15
C ALA A 128 22.60 -0.68 4.68
N ASN A 129 22.75 0.54 5.23
CA ASN A 129 23.77 1.52 4.85
C ASN A 129 23.76 1.83 3.33
N LEU A 130 22.58 1.87 2.73
CA LEU A 130 22.38 2.19 1.32
C LEU A 130 22.18 3.70 1.15
N ASP A 131 22.80 4.28 0.12
CA ASP A 131 22.45 5.63 -0.31
C ASP A 131 21.09 5.61 -1.00
N THR A 132 20.09 6.24 -0.36
CA THR A 132 18.71 6.25 -0.85
C THR A 132 18.55 6.99 -2.17
N ASN A 133 19.40 7.98 -2.47
CA ASN A 133 19.34 8.71 -3.73
C ASN A 133 19.92 7.87 -4.86
N GLU A 134 21.06 7.22 -4.63
CA GLU A 134 21.67 6.29 -5.60
C GLU A 134 20.74 5.12 -5.89
N TRP A 135 20.13 4.55 -4.85
CA TRP A 135 19.15 3.46 -5.00
C TRP A 135 17.93 3.88 -5.82
N MET A 136 17.37 5.06 -5.54
CA MET A 136 16.25 5.61 -6.34
C MET A 136 16.65 5.86 -7.79
N GLN A 137 17.86 6.39 -8.02
CA GLN A 137 18.36 6.64 -9.37
C GLN A 137 18.51 5.34 -10.16
N GLY A 138 19.02 4.27 -9.54
CA GLY A 138 19.15 2.95 -10.17
C GLY A 138 17.80 2.40 -10.64
N ILE A 139 16.75 2.55 -9.84
CA ILE A 139 15.40 2.14 -10.24
C ILE A 139 14.88 2.98 -11.41
N GLU A 140 15.05 4.30 -11.36
CA GLU A 140 14.62 5.18 -12.47
C GLU A 140 15.34 4.87 -13.78
N ASP A 141 16.64 4.56 -13.71
CA ASP A 141 17.46 4.29 -14.88
C ASP A 141 17.17 2.91 -15.50
N GLU A 142 16.89 1.88 -14.67
CA GLU A 142 16.40 0.57 -15.13
C GLU A 142 15.09 0.68 -15.92
N HIS A 143 14.19 1.57 -15.51
CA HIS A 143 12.91 1.75 -16.20
C HIS A 143 13.02 2.62 -17.46
N LYS A 144 13.89 3.64 -17.49
CA LYS A 144 14.14 4.43 -18.72
C LYS A 144 14.81 3.61 -19.83
N THR A 145 15.72 2.70 -19.46
CA THR A 145 16.39 1.83 -20.43
C THR A 145 15.43 0.81 -21.05
N ALA A 146 14.39 0.39 -20.32
CA ALA A 146 13.34 -0.48 -20.84
C ALA A 146 12.48 0.21 -21.92
N ASP A 147 12.11 1.48 -21.74
CA ASP A 147 11.29 2.22 -22.73
C ASP A 147 12.07 2.52 -24.03
N SER A 148 13.38 2.75 -23.96
CA SER A 148 14.21 3.01 -25.15
C SER A 148 14.49 1.78 -26.01
N ALA A 149 14.25 0.56 -25.50
CA ALA A 149 14.46 -0.68 -26.24
C ALA A 149 13.30 -1.03 -27.21
N TYR A 150 12.20 -0.29 -27.15
CA TYR A 150 10.98 -0.51 -27.96
C TYR A 150 10.69 0.60 -28.99
N HIS A 151 11.68 1.46 -29.28
CA HIS A 151 11.67 2.40 -30.40
C HIS A 151 12.78 2.07 -31.40
#